data_AF-A0A3S9SKT9-F1
#
_entry.id   AF-A0A3S9SKT9-F1
#
_cell.length_a   1.000
_cell.length_b   1.000
_cell.length_c   1.000
_cell.angle_alpha   90.00
_cell.angle_beta   90.00
_cell.angle_gamma   90.00
#
_symmetry.space_group_name_H-M   'P 1'
#
loop_
_entity.id
_entity.type
_entity.pdbx_description
1 polymer ?
#
loop_
_entity_poly.entity_id
_entity_poly.type
_entity_poly.pdbx_seq_one_letter_code
_entity_poly.pdbx_strand_id
1 'polypeptide(L)'
;MKKILSLFCLLLLLTSCAKSCFMAFAVTGCYDERKDFPSIAAYQKSDSIGHTDTKQRWIDAVSCGARYGDENIIFTNGKDWRTNSSEERERIINSFRYCMKRKGYTRISMMDCYKLGVCNY
;
A
#
# COMPACT_ATOMS: atom_id res chain seq x y z
N MET A 1 -40.78 -9.38 -56.86
CA MET A 1 -40.36 -10.14 -55.65
C MET A 1 -38.84 -10.32 -55.69
N LYS A 2 -38.06 -9.47 -54.99
CA LYS A 2 -36.60 -9.65 -54.81
C LYS A 2 -35.93 -8.59 -53.90
N LYS A 3 -36.68 -7.67 -53.27
CA LYS A 3 -36.12 -6.65 -52.36
C LYS A 3 -36.49 -6.81 -50.88
N ILE A 4 -37.31 -7.81 -50.53
CA ILE A 4 -37.74 -8.05 -49.14
C ILE A 4 -36.75 -8.95 -48.38
N LEU A 5 -35.89 -9.71 -49.09
CA LEU A 5 -34.96 -10.65 -48.47
C LEU A 5 -33.69 -10.00 -47.88
N SER A 6 -33.43 -8.72 -48.15
CA SER A 6 -32.25 -8.02 -47.61
C SER A 6 -32.50 -7.45 -46.20
N LEU A 7 -33.75 -7.16 -45.85
CA LEU A 7 -34.07 -6.51 -44.56
C LEU A 7 -34.11 -7.49 -43.38
N PHE A 8 -34.23 -8.80 -43.65
CA PHE A 8 -34.33 -9.81 -42.59
C PHE A 8 -32.97 -10.25 -42.04
N CYS A 9 -31.86 -10.01 -42.77
CA CYS A 9 -30.50 -10.30 -42.29
C CYS A 9 -29.93 -9.21 -41.38
N LEU A 10 -30.47 -7.98 -41.39
CA LEU A 10 -29.97 -6.89 -40.55
C LEU A 10 -30.52 -6.91 -39.12
N LEU A 11 -31.62 -7.64 -38.89
CA LEU A 11 -32.29 -7.74 -37.58
C LEU A 11 -31.67 -8.80 -36.64
N LEU A 12 -30.77 -9.64 -37.14
CA LEU A 12 -30.12 -10.71 -36.36
C LEU A 12 -28.76 -10.30 -35.77
N LEU A 13 -28.28 -9.07 -36.00
CA LEU A 13 -27.01 -8.56 -35.43
C LEU A 13 -27.19 -7.75 -34.13
N LEU A 14 -28.42 -7.54 -33.67
CA LEU A 14 -28.69 -6.75 -32.45
C LEU A 14 -28.86 -7.60 -31.18
N THR A 15 -28.68 -8.92 -31.25
CA THR A 15 -28.77 -9.82 -30.08
C THR A 15 -27.40 -10.28 -29.60
N SER A 16 -26.48 -9.35 -29.35
CA SER A 16 -25.23 -9.67 -28.66
C SER A 16 -24.66 -8.54 -27.79
N CYS A 17 -25.49 -7.81 -27.04
CA CYS A 17 -25.00 -7.11 -25.85
C CYS A 17 -26.14 -6.71 -24.91
N ALA A 18 -26.74 -7.70 -24.24
CA ALA A 18 -27.55 -7.43 -23.07
C ALA A 18 -27.52 -8.64 -22.12
N LYS A 19 -26.31 -9.08 -21.76
CA LYS A 19 -26.13 -9.55 -20.39
C LYS A 19 -26.28 -8.31 -19.54
N SER A 20 -27.50 -8.10 -19.06
CA SER A 20 -27.91 -7.19 -18.00
C SER A 20 -26.72 -6.60 -17.25
N CYS A 21 -26.16 -5.50 -17.76
CA CYS A 21 -25.35 -4.58 -16.97
C CYS A 21 -26.32 -3.74 -16.15
N PHE A 22 -27.14 -4.43 -15.34
CA PHE A 22 -27.59 -3.83 -14.11
C PHE A 22 -26.33 -3.74 -13.27
N MET A 23 -25.63 -2.61 -13.36
CA MET A 23 -24.86 -2.12 -12.24
C MET A 23 -25.87 -1.80 -11.14
N ALA A 24 -26.40 -2.86 -10.52
CA ALA A 24 -26.59 -2.80 -9.09
C ALA A 24 -25.19 -2.48 -8.58
N PHE A 25 -25.01 -1.25 -8.14
CA PHE A 25 -23.97 -0.86 -7.20
C PHE A 25 -24.21 -1.65 -5.90
N ALA A 26 -24.12 -2.97 -5.99
CA ALA A 26 -23.68 -3.76 -4.88
C ALA A 26 -22.21 -3.39 -4.78
N VAL A 27 -21.93 -2.37 -3.97
CA VAL A 27 -20.70 -2.36 -3.21
C VAL A 27 -20.81 -3.55 -2.26
N THR A 28 -20.74 -4.76 -2.80
CA THR A 28 -19.81 -5.70 -2.20
C THR A 28 -18.49 -4.98 -2.39
N GLY A 29 -18.16 -4.10 -1.45
CA GLY A 29 -16.81 -3.61 -1.34
C GLY A 29 -16.00 -4.86 -1.42
N CYS A 30 -15.10 -4.95 -2.40
CA CYS A 30 -14.00 -5.89 -2.30
C CYS A 30 -13.41 -5.55 -0.94
N TYR A 31 -13.84 -6.30 0.07
CA TYR A 31 -13.22 -6.34 1.36
C TYR A 31 -11.98 -7.16 1.05
N ASP A 32 -11.08 -6.57 0.27
CA ASP A 32 -9.69 -6.97 0.29
C ASP A 32 -9.36 -6.81 1.75
N GLU A 33 -9.25 -7.95 2.43
CA GLU A 33 -8.72 -8.03 3.77
C GLU A 33 -7.45 -7.19 3.73
N ARG A 34 -7.53 -5.97 4.26
CA ARG A 34 -6.40 -5.04 4.20
C ARG A 34 -5.29 -5.78 4.91
N LYS A 35 -4.31 -6.26 4.15
CA LYS A 35 -3.19 -7.00 4.69
C LYS A 35 -2.49 -6.05 5.65
N ASP A 36 -2.71 -6.22 6.95
CA ASP A 36 -2.14 -5.31 7.92
C ASP A 36 -0.61 -5.33 7.76
N PHE A 37 -0.06 -4.16 7.42
CA PHE A 37 1.37 -4.00 7.24
C PHE A 37 1.95 -3.36 8.50
N PRO A 38 3.06 -3.90 9.03
CA PRO A 38 3.73 -3.26 10.14
C PRO A 38 4.27 -1.90 9.71
N SER A 39 4.38 -0.96 10.65
CA SER A 39 4.88 0.40 10.37
C SER A 39 6.26 0.43 9.72
N ILE A 40 7.10 -0.58 9.97
CA ILE A 40 8.40 -0.72 9.31
C ILE A 40 8.26 -0.98 7.80
N ALA A 41 7.20 -1.64 7.35
CA ALA A 41 7.00 -1.98 5.94
C ALA A 41 6.80 -0.74 5.05
N ALA A 42 6.33 0.36 5.65
CA ALA A 42 6.19 1.66 5.01
C ALA A 42 7.53 2.28 4.60
N TYR A 43 8.65 1.85 5.19
CA TYR A 43 9.98 2.30 4.78
C TYR A 43 10.44 1.45 3.59
N GLN A 44 10.53 2.10 2.44
CA GLN A 44 10.94 1.50 1.17
C GLN A 44 12.20 2.18 0.65
N LYS A 45 13.12 1.41 0.07
CA LYS A 45 14.25 1.96 -0.66
C LYS A 45 13.74 2.69 -1.91
N SER A 46 14.20 3.92 -2.11
CA SER A 46 13.66 4.80 -3.16
C SER A 46 13.82 4.23 -4.57
N ASP A 47 14.84 3.40 -4.79
CA ASP A 47 15.17 2.73 -6.04
C ASP A 47 14.51 1.35 -6.21
N SER A 48 13.85 0.83 -5.17
CA SER A 48 13.22 -0.51 -5.17
C SER A 48 11.91 -0.54 -4.40
N ILE A 49 11.04 0.46 -4.58
CA ILE A 49 9.70 0.50 -3.98
C ILE A 49 8.93 -0.77 -4.34
N GLY A 50 8.34 -1.46 -3.36
CA GLY A 50 7.67 -2.76 -3.57
C GLY A 50 8.59 -3.96 -3.41
N HIS A 51 9.90 -3.77 -3.55
CA HIS A 51 10.90 -4.83 -3.58
C HIS A 51 12.04 -4.60 -2.59
N THR A 52 11.81 -3.76 -1.58
CA THR A 52 12.77 -3.52 -0.50
C THR A 52 13.04 -4.81 0.27
N ASP A 53 14.30 -5.21 0.36
CA ASP A 53 14.70 -6.38 1.13
C ASP A 53 14.33 -6.22 2.62
N THR A 54 13.48 -7.13 3.11
CA THR A 54 12.94 -7.07 4.48
C THR A 54 14.03 -7.22 5.54
N LYS A 55 15.03 -8.07 5.30
CA LYS A 55 16.10 -8.34 6.27
C LYS A 55 17.02 -7.13 6.39
N GLN A 56 17.46 -6.57 5.27
CA GLN A 56 18.29 -5.38 5.19
C GLN A 56 17.57 -4.17 5.80
N ARG A 57 16.26 -4.01 5.52
CA ARG A 57 15.43 -2.98 6.14
C ARG A 57 15.43 -3.05 7.67
N TRP A 58 15.34 -4.24 8.25
CA TRP A 58 15.43 -4.40 9.70
C TRP A 58 16.83 -4.11 10.25
N ILE A 59 17.88 -4.57 9.57
CA ILE A 59 19.28 -4.26 9.94
C ILE A 59 19.47 -2.74 9.98
N ASP A 60 18.99 -2.06 8.94
CA ASP A 60 19.07 -0.61 8.83
C ASP A 60 18.24 0.11 9.90
N ALA A 61 17.01 -0.34 10.15
CA ALA A 61 16.15 0.22 11.19
C ALA A 61 16.78 0.09 12.58
N VAL A 62 17.34 -1.08 12.91
CA VAL A 62 18.04 -1.32 14.18
C VAL A 62 19.28 -0.43 14.29
N SER A 63 20.05 -0.29 13.22
CA SER A 63 21.19 0.64 13.21
C SER A 63 20.77 2.11 13.36
N CYS A 64 19.52 2.44 13.04
CA CYS A 64 18.89 3.74 13.29
C CYS A 64 18.21 3.84 14.66
N GLY A 65 18.43 2.87 15.54
CA GLY A 65 17.98 2.87 16.93
C GLY A 65 16.65 2.19 17.17
N ALA A 66 16.00 1.60 16.16
CA ALA A 66 14.79 0.81 16.37
C ALA A 66 15.09 -0.48 17.14
N ARG A 67 14.10 -0.97 17.89
CA ARG A 67 14.16 -2.32 18.47
C ARG A 67 13.75 -3.35 17.43
N TYR A 68 14.56 -4.39 17.23
CA TYR A 68 14.21 -5.48 16.32
C TYR A 68 12.88 -6.15 16.73
N GLY A 69 12.00 -6.40 15.76
CA GLY A 69 10.67 -6.96 16.00
C GLY A 69 9.63 -5.97 16.53
N ASP A 70 10.00 -4.71 16.80
CA ASP A 70 9.03 -3.65 17.07
C ASP A 70 8.38 -3.16 15.77
N GLU A 71 7.40 -3.92 15.30
CA GLU A 71 6.72 -3.71 14.03
C GLU A 71 6.11 -2.31 13.87
N ASN A 72 5.74 -1.69 14.98
CA ASN A 72 5.14 -0.35 15.02
C ASN A 72 6.19 0.76 15.17
N ILE A 73 7.46 0.42 15.30
CA ILE A 73 8.57 1.36 15.50
C ILE A 73 8.27 2.27 16.70
N ILE A 74 7.74 1.69 17.78
CA ILE A 74 7.40 2.40 19.00
C ILE A 74 8.66 2.73 19.80
N PHE A 75 9.62 1.82 19.79
CA PHE A 75 10.87 1.96 20.50
C PHE A 75 11.97 2.36 19.53
N THR A 76 12.49 3.58 19.69
CA THR A 76 13.65 4.09 18.95
C THR A 76 14.60 4.83 19.87
N ASN A 77 15.91 4.73 19.62
CA ASN A 77 16.97 5.38 20.40
C ASN A 77 16.87 5.10 21.91
N GLY A 78 16.52 3.88 22.30
CA GLY A 78 16.42 3.51 23.72
C GLY A 78 15.14 3.98 24.43
N LYS A 79 14.16 4.54 23.71
CA LYS A 79 12.95 5.14 24.30
C LYS A 79 11.67 4.65 23.63
N ASP A 80 10.61 4.43 24.41
CA ASP A 80 9.23 4.37 23.89
C ASP A 80 8.74 5.82 23.68
N TRP A 81 8.62 6.27 22.43
CA TRP A 81 8.29 7.68 22.15
C TRP A 81 6.86 8.06 22.58
N ARG A 82 5.97 7.10 22.87
CA ARG A 82 4.59 7.38 23.31
C ARG A 82 4.54 7.96 24.71
N THR A 83 5.50 7.59 25.56
CA THR A 83 5.56 8.03 26.97
C THR A 83 6.26 9.39 27.14
N ASN A 84 6.74 9.98 26.05
CA ASN A 84 7.48 11.24 26.06
C ASN A 84 6.55 12.44 25.75
N SER A 85 7.00 13.64 26.13
CA SER A 85 6.35 14.90 25.75
C SER A 85 6.24 15.02 24.22
N SER A 86 5.30 15.84 23.73
CA SER A 86 5.11 16.03 22.28
C SER A 86 6.40 16.44 21.57
N GLU A 87 7.17 17.36 22.17
CA GLU A 87 8.44 17.84 21.62
C GLU A 87 9.50 16.73 21.59
N GLU A 88 9.64 15.98 22.68
CA GLU A 88 10.65 14.92 22.74
C GLU A 88 10.27 13.72 21.85
N ARG A 89 8.99 13.37 21.78
CA ARG A 89 8.44 12.42 20.83
C ARG A 89 8.82 12.79 19.40
N GLU A 90 8.61 14.05 19.01
CA GLU A 90 8.95 14.52 17.68
C GLU A 90 10.45 14.40 17.39
N ARG A 91 11.31 14.79 18.35
CA ARG A 91 12.77 14.64 18.23
C ARG A 91 13.18 13.17 18.03
N ILE A 92 12.63 12.26 18.83
CA ILE A 92 12.93 10.82 18.75
C ILE A 92 12.51 10.25 17.38
N ILE A 93 11.28 10.53 16.95
CA ILE A 93 10.75 10.04 15.67
C ILE A 93 11.51 10.65 14.48
N ASN A 94 11.81 11.95 14.50
CA ASN A 94 12.52 12.62 13.42
C ASN A 94 13.97 12.16 13.32
N SER A 95 14.64 11.88 14.44
CA SER A 95 15.97 11.27 14.45
C SER A 95 15.99 9.94 13.70
N PHE A 96 15.05 9.04 14.02
CA PHE A 96 14.89 7.76 13.32
C PHE A 96 14.62 7.95 11.82
N ARG A 97 13.64 8.79 11.47
CA ARG A 97 13.27 9.06 10.07
C ARG A 97 14.43 9.62 9.25
N TYR A 98 15.19 10.55 9.82
CA TYR A 98 16.34 11.14 9.16
C TYR A 98 17.45 10.11 8.93
N CYS A 99 17.71 9.24 9.91
CA CYS A 99 18.65 8.14 9.76
C CYS A 99 18.25 7.20 8.62
N MET A 100 16.98 6.76 8.58
CA MET A 100 16.46 5.92 7.50
C MET A 100 16.57 6.62 6.14
N LYS A 101 16.25 7.92 6.07
CA LYS A 101 16.38 8.72 4.86
C LYS A 101 17.82 8.75 4.33
N ARG A 102 18.82 8.93 5.20
CA ARG A 102 20.24 8.90 4.80
C ARG A 102 20.69 7.55 4.25
N LYS A 103 20.03 6.46 4.66
CA LYS A 103 20.24 5.11 4.11
C LYS A 103 19.48 4.86 2.80
N GLY A 104 18.80 5.87 2.26
CA GLY A 104 18.08 5.81 0.99
C GLY A 104 16.65 5.30 1.11
N TYR A 105 16.06 5.31 2.30
CA TYR A 105 14.65 4.98 2.48
C TYR A 105 13.75 6.21 2.31
N THR A 106 12.61 6.00 1.67
CA THR A 106 11.45 6.88 1.75
C THR A 106 10.36 6.21 2.58
N ARG A 107 9.52 7.02 3.24
CA ARG A 107 8.36 6.51 3.99
C ARG A 107 7.10 6.71 3.15
N ILE A 108 6.51 5.60 2.72
CA ILE A 108 5.24 5.58 1.99
C ILE A 108 4.09 5.67 3.00
N SER A 109 2.99 6.35 2.64
CA SER A 109 1.81 6.39 3.51
C SER A 109 1.17 5.00 3.55
N MET A 110 0.52 4.63 4.66
CA MET A 110 -0.16 3.32 4.70
C MET A 110 -1.28 3.22 3.67
N MET A 111 -1.96 4.33 3.36
CA MET A 111 -2.95 4.34 2.29
C MET A 111 -2.33 4.01 0.93
N ASP A 112 -1.14 4.52 0.64
CA ASP A 112 -0.44 4.24 -0.61
C ASP A 112 0.16 2.82 -0.60
N CYS A 113 0.60 2.32 0.55
CA CYS A 113 0.97 0.91 0.71
C CYS A 113 -0.16 -0.03 0.25
N TYR A 114 -1.39 0.24 0.71
CA TYR A 114 -2.57 -0.55 0.33
C TYR A 114 -2.93 -0.37 -1.15
N LYS A 115 -3.00 0.87 -1.63
CA LYS A 115 -3.42 1.16 -3.01
C LYS A 115 -2.45 0.62 -4.05
N LEU A 116 -1.15 0.63 -3.76
CA LEU A 116 -0.10 0.27 -4.72
C LEU A 116 0.42 -1.16 -4.49
N GLY A 117 0.16 -1.78 -3.35
CA GLY A 117 0.68 -3.11 -3.02
C GLY A 117 2.20 -3.15 -2.84
N VAL A 118 2.81 -2.06 -2.34
CA VAL A 118 4.27 -1.85 -2.34
C VAL A 118 4.96 -2.01 -0.97
N CYS A 119 4.20 -2.26 0.10
CA CYS A 119 4.76 -2.40 1.46
C CYS A 119 4.83 -3.87 1.86
N ASN A 120 5.43 -4.68 1.00
CA ASN A 120 5.65 -6.09 1.26
C ASN A 120 6.49 -6.26 2.54
N TYR A 121 6.06 -7.20 3.38
CA TYR A 121 6.67 -7.58 4.65
C TYR A 121 6.68 -9.10 4.73
#